data_AF-A0A7W3ANK9-F1
#
_entry.id   AF-A0A7W3ANK9-F1
#
_cell.length_a   1.000
_cell.length_b   1.000
_cell.length_c   1.000
_cell.angle_alpha   90.00
_cell.angle_beta   90.00
_cell.angle_gamma   90.00
#
_symmetry.space_group_name_H-M   'P 1'
#
loop_
_entity.id
_entity.type
_entity.pdbx_description
1 polymer ?
#
loop_
_entity_poly.entity_id
_entity_poly.type
_entity_poly.pdbx_seq_one_letter_code
_entity_poly.pdbx_strand_id
1 'polypeptide(L)'
;MNGLTATGITVGICAGLWQLVSSHVGLSQGWDLLGTTGFVAFCSFYAAGGGKSGFIKSLAVNYSGMVWAFFAALASGWLASMSGLSGFWASVITTIPFSAVVVWQGRFWLLSFIPGGFLGMTLFFASGMNWTVTLLGFLAGNCVGIISEYSGQKLSESTTKSGGC
;
A
#
# COMPACT_ATOMS: atom_id res chain seq x y z
N MET A 1 23.69 1.27 19.39
CA MET A 1 22.34 0.63 19.38
C MET A 1 22.19 -0.15 18.08
N ASN A 2 21.66 -1.38 18.12
CA ASN A 2 21.46 -2.19 16.92
C ASN A 2 20.49 -1.46 15.95
N GLY A 3 20.75 -1.55 14.64
CA GLY A 3 19.93 -0.93 13.60
C GLY A 3 18.45 -1.32 13.63
N LEU A 4 18.13 -2.56 14.04
CA LEU A 4 16.72 -3.00 14.19
C LEU A 4 16.01 -2.26 15.32
N THR A 5 16.68 -2.02 16.46
CA THR A 5 16.11 -1.27 17.58
C THR A 5 15.91 0.20 17.22
N ALA A 6 16.90 0.80 16.56
CA ALA A 6 16.82 2.18 16.09
C ALA A 6 15.67 2.38 15.09
N THR A 7 15.55 1.46 14.13
CA THR A 7 14.48 1.47 13.12
C THR A 7 13.13 1.19 13.75
N GLY A 8 13.03 0.29 14.73
CA GLY A 8 11.78 0.03 15.45
C GLY A 8 11.23 1.26 16.16
N ILE A 9 12.11 2.07 16.78
CA ILE A 9 11.72 3.33 17.43
C ILE A 9 11.16 4.31 16.40
N THR A 10 11.88 4.54 15.29
CA THR A 10 11.45 5.51 14.28
C THR A 10 10.20 5.06 13.54
N VAL A 11 10.07 3.76 13.25
CA VAL A 11 8.85 3.13 12.71
C VAL A 11 7.67 3.35 13.64
N GLY A 12 7.82 3.11 14.95
CA GLY A 12 6.76 3.30 15.93
C GLY A 12 6.29 4.76 16.02
N ILE A 13 7.23 5.71 16.03
CA ILE A 13 6.92 7.14 16.03
C ILE A 13 6.18 7.54 14.75
N CYS A 14 6.71 7.14 13.58
CA CYS A 14 6.08 7.45 12.29
C CYS A 14 4.69 6.83 12.16
N ALA A 15 4.49 5.61 12.64
CA ALA A 15 3.17 4.96 12.69
C ALA A 15 2.18 5.73 13.58
N GLY A 16 2.61 6.14 14.78
CA GLY A 16 1.78 6.93 15.69
C GLY A 16 1.41 8.30 15.11
N LEU A 17 2.39 9.00 14.51
CA LEU A 17 2.16 10.28 13.83
C LEU A 17 1.24 10.12 12.62
N TRP A 18 1.40 9.07 11.83
CA TRP A 18 0.51 8.76 10.73
C TRP A 18 -0.92 8.55 11.22
N GLN A 19 -1.11 7.77 12.28
CA GLN A 19 -2.43 7.55 12.88
C GLN A 19 -3.06 8.86 13.39
N LEU A 20 -2.27 9.74 14.00
CA LEU A 20 -2.72 11.05 14.47
C LEU A 20 -3.14 11.95 13.31
N VAL A 21 -2.32 12.08 12.27
CA VAL A 21 -2.62 12.96 11.13
C VAL A 21 -3.79 12.41 10.32
N SER A 22 -3.80 11.11 10.07
CA SER A 22 -4.84 10.48 9.25
C SER A 22 -6.20 10.43 9.94
N SER A 23 -6.27 10.36 11.27
CA SER A 23 -7.54 10.46 11.99
C SER A 23 -8.19 11.84 11.84
N HIS A 24 -7.39 12.91 11.76
CA HIS A 24 -7.90 14.25 11.46
C HIS A 24 -8.37 14.40 10.01
N VAL A 25 -7.59 13.88 9.05
CA VAL A 25 -7.95 13.94 7.63
C VAL A 25 -9.18 13.07 7.33
N GLY A 26 -9.28 11.91 7.98
CA GLY A 26 -10.38 10.95 7.82
C GLY A 26 -11.74 11.45 8.31
N LEU A 27 -11.81 12.58 9.02
CA LEU A 27 -13.09 13.24 9.34
C LEU A 27 -13.72 13.92 8.12
N SER A 28 -12.94 14.16 7.06
CA SER A 28 -13.44 14.75 5.83
C SER A 28 -14.14 13.68 5.00
N GLN A 29 -15.35 13.99 4.51
CA GLN A 29 -16.15 13.05 3.75
C GLN A 29 -15.38 12.50 2.54
N GLY A 30 -15.31 11.17 2.45
CA GLY A 30 -14.65 10.49 1.34
C GLY A 30 -13.14 10.34 1.51
N TRP A 31 -12.57 10.70 2.66
CA TRP A 31 -11.15 10.50 3.02
C TRP A 31 -10.93 9.47 4.13
N ASP A 32 -12.00 8.82 4.57
CA ASP A 32 -12.03 7.91 5.73
C ASP A 32 -10.98 6.79 5.65
N LEU A 33 -10.74 6.29 4.44
CA LEU A 33 -9.78 5.20 4.19
C LEU A 33 -8.36 5.65 3.87
N LEU A 34 -8.07 6.95 3.85
CA LEU A 34 -6.71 7.44 3.61
C LEU A 34 -5.74 6.86 4.65
N GLY A 35 -6.13 6.88 5.93
CA GLY A 35 -5.32 6.38 7.03
C GLY A 35 -4.96 4.91 6.89
N THR A 36 -5.97 4.05 6.69
CA THR A 36 -5.73 2.62 6.47
C THR A 36 -4.91 2.36 5.21
N THR A 37 -5.23 3.04 4.12
CA THR A 37 -4.52 2.87 2.84
C THR A 37 -3.04 3.21 2.97
N GLY A 38 -2.73 4.36 3.57
CA GLY A 38 -1.34 4.76 3.75
C GLY A 38 -0.62 3.93 4.80
N PHE A 39 -1.28 3.47 5.87
CA PHE A 39 -0.63 2.58 6.83
C PHE A 39 -0.28 1.22 6.21
N VAL A 40 -1.18 0.65 5.40
CA VAL A 40 -0.91 -0.61 4.71
C VAL A 40 0.17 -0.43 3.63
N ALA A 41 0.19 0.71 2.93
CA ALA A 41 1.27 1.04 1.99
C ALA A 41 2.63 1.22 2.68
N PHE A 42 2.64 1.81 3.88
CA PHE A 42 3.79 1.87 4.77
C PHE A 42 4.30 0.47 5.15
N CYS A 43 3.41 -0.46 5.50
CA CYS A 43 3.79 -1.85 5.73
C CYS A 43 4.30 -2.54 4.45
N SER A 44 3.65 -2.29 3.32
CA SER A 44 4.03 -2.80 1.99
C SER A 44 5.45 -2.39 1.59
N PHE A 45 5.86 -1.16 1.92
CA PHE A 45 7.22 -0.67 1.71
C PHE A 45 8.27 -1.56 2.40
N TYR A 46 8.09 -1.82 3.70
CA TYR A 46 9.02 -2.66 4.47
C TYR A 46 8.98 -4.11 3.99
N ALA A 47 7.79 -4.63 3.69
CA ALA A 47 7.63 -5.99 3.15
C ALA A 47 8.28 -6.16 1.77
N ALA A 48 8.36 -5.09 0.97
CA ALA A 48 9.06 -5.07 -0.32
C ALA A 48 10.60 -4.96 -0.18
N GLY A 49 11.13 -4.92 1.04
CA GLY A 49 12.57 -4.92 1.34
C GLY A 49 13.16 -3.57 1.73
N GLY A 50 12.34 -2.52 1.89
CA GLY A 50 12.81 -1.19 2.30
C GLY A 50 13.74 -0.50 1.29
N GLY A 51 14.24 0.66 1.68
CA GLY A 51 15.11 1.52 0.91
C GLY A 51 14.50 1.98 -0.41
N LYS A 52 15.35 2.43 -1.34
CA LYS A 52 14.90 2.90 -2.66
C LYS A 52 14.20 1.81 -3.47
N SER A 53 14.69 0.57 -3.39
CA SER A 53 14.09 -0.57 -4.10
C SER A 53 12.70 -0.89 -3.55
N GLY A 54 12.55 -0.96 -2.22
CA GLY A 54 11.27 -1.22 -1.56
C GLY A 54 10.24 -0.14 -1.87
N PHE A 55 10.64 1.13 -1.84
CA PHE A 55 9.76 2.25 -2.23
C PHE A 55 9.24 2.10 -3.65
N ILE A 56 10.14 1.91 -4.61
CA ILE A 56 9.78 1.81 -6.03
C ILE A 56 8.90 0.58 -6.29
N LYS A 57 9.30 -0.58 -5.76
CA LYS A 57 8.54 -1.83 -5.94
C LYS A 57 7.17 -1.76 -5.28
N SER A 58 7.10 -1.39 -4.01
CA SER A 58 5.85 -1.29 -3.24
C SER A 58 4.85 -0.33 -3.90
N LEU A 59 5.30 0.88 -4.25
CA LEU A 59 4.45 1.87 -4.90
C LEU A 59 3.93 1.35 -6.26
N ALA A 60 4.81 0.74 -7.06
CA ALA A 60 4.43 0.19 -8.35
C ALA A 60 3.41 -0.95 -8.23
N VAL A 61 3.59 -1.90 -7.31
CA VAL A 61 2.62 -2.99 -7.11
C VAL A 61 1.31 -2.50 -6.51
N ASN A 62 1.32 -1.54 -5.58
CA ASN A 62 0.09 -0.99 -5.02
C ASN A 62 -0.75 -0.31 -6.11
N TYR A 63 -0.12 0.52 -6.96
CA TYR A 63 -0.80 1.13 -8.10
C TYR A 63 -1.26 0.14 -9.14
N SER A 64 -0.43 -0.86 -9.49
CA SER A 64 -0.83 -1.88 -10.44
C SER A 64 -2.03 -2.69 -9.95
N GLY A 65 -2.04 -3.06 -8.66
CA GLY A 65 -3.16 -3.73 -8.02
C GLY A 65 -4.47 -2.94 -8.10
N MET A 66 -4.40 -1.63 -7.83
CA MET A 66 -5.52 -0.70 -7.97
C MET A 66 -6.06 -0.65 -9.41
N VAL A 67 -5.17 -0.62 -10.41
CA VAL A 67 -5.56 -0.64 -11.83
C VAL A 67 -6.27 -1.94 -12.19
N TRP A 68 -5.78 -3.09 -11.72
CA TRP A 68 -6.46 -4.37 -11.96
C TRP A 68 -7.82 -4.46 -11.26
N ALA A 69 -7.95 -3.86 -10.07
CA ALA A 69 -9.24 -3.76 -9.39
C ALA A 69 -10.25 -2.93 -10.18
N PHE A 70 -9.81 -1.81 -10.76
CA PHE A 70 -10.66 -1.01 -11.64
C PHE A 70 -11.14 -1.80 -12.85
N PHE A 71 -10.25 -2.53 -13.54
CA PHE A 71 -10.66 -3.38 -14.66
C PHE A 71 -11.60 -4.51 -14.23
N ALA A 72 -11.39 -5.10 -13.06
CA ALA A 72 -12.28 -6.11 -12.50
C ALA A 72 -13.69 -5.56 -12.22
N ALA A 73 -13.79 -4.33 -11.72
CA ALA A 73 -15.07 -3.64 -11.52
C ALA A 73 -15.78 -3.32 -12.84
N LEU A 74 -15.05 -2.80 -13.84
CA LEU A 74 -15.60 -2.53 -15.17
C LEU A 74 -16.11 -3.82 -15.84
N ALA A 75 -15.31 -4.88 -15.80
CA ALA A 75 -15.71 -6.18 -16.33
C ALA A 75 -16.93 -6.74 -15.60
N SER A 76 -17.01 -6.56 -14.28
CA SER A 76 -18.16 -6.99 -13.47
C SER A 76 -19.43 -6.27 -13.89
N GLY A 77 -19.37 -4.94 -14.02
CA GLY A 77 -20.50 -4.13 -14.48
C GLY A 77 -20.98 -4.55 -15.88
N TRP A 78 -20.05 -4.73 -16.81
CA TRP A 78 -20.37 -5.20 -18.16
C TRP A 78 -20.99 -6.61 -18.16
N LEU A 79 -20.42 -7.55 -17.40
CA LEU A 79 -20.92 -8.91 -17.30
C LEU A 79 -22.34 -8.94 -16.71
N ALA A 80 -22.60 -8.17 -15.65
CA ALA A 80 -23.93 -8.06 -15.06
C ALA A 80 -24.97 -7.54 -16.06
N SER A 81 -24.64 -6.48 -16.81
CA SER A 81 -25.53 -5.89 -17.82
C SER A 81 -25.84 -6.84 -18.99
N MET A 82 -24.86 -7.62 -19.44
CA MET A 82 -25.02 -8.51 -20.61
C MET A 82 -25.70 -9.85 -20.29
N SER A 83 -25.50 -10.36 -19.08
CA SER A 83 -25.97 -11.71 -18.69
C SER A 83 -27.22 -11.71 -17.81
N GLY A 84 -27.62 -10.56 -17.26
CA GLY A 84 -28.67 -10.49 -16.23
C GLY A 84 -28.26 -11.05 -14.86
N LEU A 85 -26.97 -11.40 -14.68
CA LEU A 85 -26.45 -11.80 -13.38
C LEU A 85 -26.52 -10.66 -12.36
N SER A 86 -26.70 -11.01 -11.09
CA SER A 86 -26.57 -10.03 -10.01
C SER A 86 -25.13 -9.50 -9.95
N GLY A 87 -24.97 -8.24 -9.55
CA GLY A 87 -23.65 -7.61 -9.42
C GLY A 87 -22.70 -8.39 -8.49
N PHE A 88 -23.25 -9.05 -7.46
CA PHE A 88 -22.50 -9.96 -6.60
C PHE A 88 -21.84 -11.10 -7.40
N TRP A 89 -22.64 -11.89 -8.14
CA TRP A 89 -22.10 -13.02 -8.91
C TRP A 89 -21.19 -12.58 -10.05
N ALA A 90 -21.51 -11.47 -10.72
CA ALA A 90 -20.65 -10.88 -11.72
C ALA A 90 -19.26 -10.53 -11.14
N SER A 91 -19.22 -9.92 -9.94
CA SER A 91 -17.96 -9.58 -9.26
C SER A 91 -17.15 -10.81 -8.83
N VAL A 92 -17.83 -11.87 -8.36
CA VAL A 92 -17.17 -13.14 -8.00
C VAL A 92 -16.49 -13.73 -9.23
N ILE A 93 -17.20 -13.78 -10.36
CA ILE A 93 -16.70 -14.34 -11.61
C ILE A 93 -15.50 -13.53 -12.13
N THR A 94 -15.60 -12.20 -12.14
CA THR A 94 -14.51 -11.36 -12.68
C THR A 94 -13.30 -11.28 -11.76
N THR A 95 -13.47 -11.36 -10.44
CA THR A 95 -12.33 -11.32 -9.51
C THR A 95 -11.36 -12.49 -9.74
N ILE A 96 -11.83 -13.64 -10.23
CA ILE A 96 -11.01 -14.83 -10.51
C ILE A 96 -9.88 -14.53 -11.53
N PRO A 97 -10.18 -14.16 -12.79
CA PRO A 97 -9.13 -13.87 -13.78
C PRO A 97 -8.27 -12.66 -13.39
N PHE A 98 -8.85 -11.60 -12.81
CA PHE A 98 -8.05 -10.43 -12.43
C PHE A 98 -7.09 -10.72 -11.26
N SER A 99 -7.47 -11.59 -10.32
CA SER A 99 -6.55 -12.09 -9.29
C SER A 99 -5.41 -12.90 -9.91
N ALA A 100 -5.69 -13.72 -10.93
CA ALA A 100 -4.65 -14.44 -11.67
C ALA A 100 -3.68 -13.47 -12.37
N VAL A 101 -4.19 -12.38 -12.96
CA VAL A 101 -3.35 -11.34 -13.58
C VAL A 101 -2.45 -10.64 -12.55
N VAL A 102 -2.96 -10.34 -11.35
CA VAL A 102 -2.15 -9.78 -10.25
C VAL A 102 -0.98 -10.71 -9.84
N VAL A 103 -1.18 -12.02 -9.93
CA VAL A 103 -0.09 -12.99 -9.74
C VAL A 103 0.85 -13.01 -10.95
N TRP A 104 0.32 -13.02 -12.16
CA TRP A 104 1.11 -13.13 -13.39
C TRP A 104 1.99 -11.93 -13.65
N GLN A 105 1.55 -10.72 -13.31
CA GLN A 105 2.39 -9.51 -13.39
C GLN A 105 3.63 -9.63 -12.49
N GLY A 106 3.61 -10.50 -11.47
CA GLY A 106 4.75 -10.76 -10.60
C GLY A 106 6.00 -11.27 -11.32
N ARG A 107 5.88 -11.69 -12.59
CA ARG A 107 7.01 -12.02 -13.46
C ARG A 107 7.88 -10.81 -13.81
N PHE A 108 7.32 -9.59 -13.75
CA PHE A 108 8.09 -8.37 -13.96
C PHE A 108 8.81 -7.97 -12.68
N TRP A 109 10.10 -7.63 -12.78
CA TRP A 109 10.96 -7.33 -11.62
C TRP A 109 10.41 -6.20 -10.73
N LEU A 110 9.71 -5.23 -11.32
CA LEU A 110 9.11 -4.09 -10.63
C LEU A 110 7.84 -4.50 -9.87
N LEU A 111 7.11 -5.48 -10.40
CA LEU A 111 5.84 -5.95 -9.88
C LEU A 111 5.94 -7.27 -9.10
N SER A 112 7.16 -7.72 -8.82
CA SER A 112 7.43 -9.04 -8.27
C SER A 112 6.95 -9.22 -6.83
N PHE A 113 6.65 -8.14 -6.11
CA PHE A 113 6.04 -8.18 -4.78
C PHE A 113 4.52 -8.40 -4.90
N ILE A 114 4.12 -9.62 -5.26
CA ILE A 114 2.72 -10.01 -5.50
C ILE A 114 1.75 -9.60 -4.37
N PRO A 115 2.10 -9.76 -3.07
CA PRO A 115 1.20 -9.33 -1.99
C PRO A 115 0.82 -7.85 -2.09
N GLY A 116 1.74 -6.97 -2.47
CA GLY A 116 1.45 -5.54 -2.63
C GLY A 116 0.45 -5.23 -3.75
N GLY A 117 0.33 -6.10 -4.76
CA GLY A 117 -0.71 -6.02 -5.78
C GLY A 117 -2.10 -6.34 -5.21
N PHE A 118 -2.21 -7.39 -4.39
CA PHE A 118 -3.48 -7.72 -3.72
C PHE A 118 -3.88 -6.66 -2.68
N LEU A 119 -2.92 -6.08 -1.97
CA LEU A 119 -3.17 -4.93 -1.08
C LEU A 119 -3.72 -3.75 -1.89
N GLY A 120 -3.09 -3.46 -3.03
CA GLY A 120 -3.54 -2.41 -3.97
C GLY A 120 -4.99 -2.61 -4.41
N MET A 121 -5.31 -3.82 -4.84
CA MET A 121 -6.66 -4.18 -5.29
C MET A 121 -7.69 -4.06 -4.17
N THR A 122 -7.38 -4.62 -3.00
CA THR A 122 -8.30 -4.66 -1.85
C THR A 122 -8.62 -3.26 -1.34
N LEU A 123 -7.61 -2.41 -1.21
CA LEU A 123 -7.78 -1.05 -0.69
C LEU A 123 -8.54 -0.16 -1.67
N PHE A 124 -8.37 -0.37 -2.98
CA PHE A 124 -9.18 0.33 -3.97
C PHE A 124 -10.66 -0.05 -3.86
N PHE A 125 -10.99 -1.33 -3.76
CA PHE A 125 -12.37 -1.76 -3.54
C PHE A 125 -12.93 -1.25 -2.21
N ALA A 126 -12.16 -1.34 -1.12
CA ALA A 126 -12.57 -0.84 0.18
C ALA A 126 -12.89 0.66 0.14
N SER A 127 -12.11 1.44 -0.63
CA SER A 127 -12.34 2.88 -0.80
C SER A 127 -13.56 3.24 -1.64
N GLY A 128 -14.34 2.26 -2.09
CA GLY A 128 -15.43 2.48 -3.04
C GLY A 128 -14.93 2.95 -4.41
N MET A 129 -13.72 2.50 -4.80
CA MET A 129 -13.04 2.91 -6.05
C MET A 129 -12.68 4.41 -6.08
N ASN A 130 -12.38 4.99 -4.92
CA ASN A 130 -11.94 6.39 -4.81
C ASN A 130 -10.46 6.53 -5.18
N TRP A 131 -10.22 6.83 -6.46
CA TRP A 131 -8.88 7.04 -7.01
C TRP A 131 -8.02 8.00 -6.21
N THR A 132 -8.57 9.14 -5.80
CA THR A 132 -7.80 10.19 -5.11
C THR A 132 -7.26 9.69 -3.79
N VAL A 133 -8.12 9.09 -2.95
CA VAL A 133 -7.70 8.55 -1.66
C VAL A 133 -6.73 7.41 -1.81
N THR A 134 -6.98 6.50 -2.75
CA THR A 134 -6.12 5.34 -2.94
C THR A 134 -4.74 5.74 -3.45
N LEU A 135 -4.68 6.64 -4.45
CA LEU A 135 -3.43 7.13 -5.02
C LEU A 135 -2.58 7.88 -4.00
N LEU A 136 -3.19 8.82 -3.28
CA LEU A 136 -2.52 9.63 -2.28
C LEU A 136 -2.16 8.81 -1.05
N GLY A 137 -3.02 7.89 -0.62
CA GLY A 137 -2.76 6.97 0.47
C GLY A 137 -1.51 6.13 0.20
N PHE A 138 -1.42 5.49 -0.96
CA PHE A 138 -0.23 4.71 -1.33
C PHE A 138 1.03 5.55 -1.38
N LEU A 139 0.98 6.74 -1.98
CA LEU A 139 2.14 7.62 -2.05
C LEU A 139 2.59 8.05 -0.65
N ALA A 140 1.66 8.58 0.14
CA ALA A 140 1.94 9.10 1.47
C ALA A 140 2.47 8.01 2.40
N GLY A 141 1.88 6.81 2.37
CA GLY A 141 2.33 5.66 3.14
C GLY A 141 3.74 5.20 2.80
N ASN A 142 4.06 5.06 1.50
CA ASN A 142 5.40 4.72 1.06
C ASN A 142 6.42 5.83 1.42
N CYS A 143 6.02 7.11 1.36
CA CYS A 143 6.85 8.24 1.80
C CYS A 143 7.13 8.20 3.31
N VAL A 144 6.14 7.88 4.13
CA VAL A 144 6.35 7.68 5.57
C VAL A 144 7.33 6.53 5.82
N GLY A 145 7.24 5.46 5.02
CA GLY A 145 8.15 4.31 5.08
C GLY A 145 9.62 4.67 4.86
N ILE A 146 9.91 5.39 3.78
CA ILE A 146 11.29 5.78 3.50
C ILE A 146 11.83 6.78 4.54
N ILE A 147 10.98 7.67 5.06
CA ILE A 147 11.34 8.61 6.13
C ILE A 147 11.65 7.89 7.44
N SER A 148 10.84 6.89 7.82
CA SER A 148 11.04 6.15 9.07
C SER A 148 12.30 5.30 9.03
N GLU A 149 12.62 4.69 7.88
CA GLU A 149 13.85 3.92 7.72
C GLU A 149 15.09 4.82 7.74
N TYR A 150 15.06 5.91 6.97
CA TYR A 150 16.17 6.86 6.90
C TYR A 150 16.50 7.45 8.28
N SER A 151 15.47 7.88 9.02
CA SER A 151 15.64 8.37 10.39
C SER A 151 16.18 7.28 11.33
N GLY A 152 15.74 6.03 11.18
CA GLY A 152 16.22 4.89 11.97
C GLY A 152 17.71 4.61 11.74
N GLN A 153 18.15 4.66 10.48
CA GLN A 153 19.57 4.52 10.12
C GLN A 153 20.41 5.65 10.74
N LYS A 154 19.96 6.90 10.63
CA LYS A 154 20.63 8.06 11.22
C LYS A 154 20.73 7.97 12.74
N LEU A 155 19.67 7.49 13.39
CA LEU A 155 19.68 7.27 14.83
C LEU A 155 20.70 6.20 15.23
N SER A 156 20.75 5.06 14.52
CA SER A 156 21.71 3.99 14.77
C SER A 156 23.17 4.45 14.60
N GLU A 157 23.46 5.24 13.56
CA GLU A 157 24.79 5.84 13.32
C GLU A 157 25.23 6.74 14.49
N SER A 158 24.34 7.61 14.97
CA SER A 158 24.63 8.54 16.07
C SER A 158 24.95 7.84 17.39
N THR A 159 24.20 6.80 17.74
CA THR A 159 24.40 6.05 18.99
C THR A 159 25.64 5.16 18.94
N THR A 160 26.07 4.73 17.75
CA THR A 160 27.27 3.92 17.59
C THR A 160 28.54 4.79 17.70
N LYS A 161 28.52 6.03 17.18
CA LYS A 161 29.63 6.98 17.32
C LYS A 161 29.84 7.45 18.76
N SER A 162 28.78 7.55 19.56
CA SER A 162 28.87 8.01 20.96
C SER A 162 29.42 6.97 21.94
N GLY A 163 29.54 5.70 21.56
CA GLY A 163 30.07 4.62 22.41
C GLY A 163 31.52 4.23 22.12
N GLY A 164 32.20 4.95 21.22
CA GLY A 164 33.59 4.69 20.81
C GLY A 164 34.59 5.74 21.29
N CYS A 165 34.28 6.46 22.37
CA CYS A 165 35.18 7.43 22.99
C CYS A 165 35.49 7.03 24.44
#